data_AF-A0AAX2QFD4-F1
#
_entry.id   AF-A0AAX2QFD4-F1
#
_cell.length_a   1.000
_cell.length_b   1.000
_cell.length_c   1.000
_cell.angle_alpha   90.00
_cell.angle_beta   90.00
_cell.angle_gamma   90.00
#
_symmetry.space_group_name_H-M   'P 1'
#
loop_
_entity.id
_entity.type
_entity.pdbx_description
1 polymer ?
#
loop_
_entity_poly.entity_id
_entity_poly.type
_entity_poly.pdbx_seq_one_letter_code
_entity_poly.pdbx_strand_id
1 'polypeptide(L)'
;MTLLFGSDPTEMAGEVMAGLSSDLYIRTLDGYERTSMAHVRLTEFRQNIATYFDQVLSSRAPLLVTRQGSEAMVLVAEGEYESMQETLHLLSTPANSARLRESLGQLREGQVVESDPTL
;
A
#
# COMPACT_ATOMS: atom_id res chain seq x y z
N MET A 1 -21.64 -29.33 -13.52
CA MET A 1 -22.06 -28.54 -12.35
C MET A 1 -21.03 -27.46 -12.14
N THR A 2 -21.26 -26.29 -12.74
CA THR A 2 -20.32 -25.17 -12.75
C THR A 2 -20.52 -24.36 -11.48
N LEU A 3 -19.54 -24.36 -10.58
CA LEU A 3 -19.49 -23.42 -9.47
C LEU A 3 -18.91 -22.10 -10.00
N LEU A 4 -19.80 -21.12 -10.16
CA LEU A 4 -19.47 -19.71 -10.38
C LEU A 4 -18.89 -19.17 -9.07
N PHE A 5 -17.56 -19.15 -8.96
CA PHE A 5 -16.89 -18.36 -7.93
C PHE A 5 -16.96 -16.90 -8.34
N GLY A 6 -17.58 -16.08 -7.48
CA GLY A 6 -17.73 -14.64 -7.67
C GLY A 6 -16.39 -13.97 -7.91
N SER A 7 -16.39 -13.01 -8.83
CA SER A 7 -15.22 -12.29 -9.34
C SER A 7 -14.60 -11.28 -8.36
N ASP A 8 -14.93 -11.37 -7.07
CA ASP A 8 -14.56 -10.38 -6.06
C ASP A 8 -13.43 -10.92 -5.15
N PRO A 9 -12.17 -10.45 -5.34
CA PRO A 9 -11.02 -10.93 -4.57
C PRO A 9 -11.09 -10.59 -3.09
N THR A 10 -11.96 -9.66 -2.69
CA THR A 10 -12.17 -9.26 -1.29
C THR A 10 -12.98 -10.29 -0.50
N GLU A 11 -13.91 -11.00 -1.15
CA GLU A 11 -14.69 -12.09 -0.54
C GLU A 11 -13.83 -13.34 -0.32
N MET A 12 -12.96 -13.67 -1.29
CA MET A 12 -12.02 -14.80 -1.21
C MET A 12 -10.99 -14.65 -0.08
N ALA A 13 -10.65 -13.43 0.31
CA ALA A 13 -9.76 -13.19 1.43
C ALA A 13 -10.46 -13.45 2.78
N GLY A 14 -11.75 -13.13 2.91
CA GLY A 14 -12.45 -13.18 4.20
C GLY A 14 -12.51 -14.57 4.85
N GLU A 15 -12.79 -15.62 4.09
CA GLU A 15 -12.95 -16.98 4.63
C GLU A 15 -11.62 -17.72 4.91
N VAL A 16 -10.52 -17.31 4.28
CA VAL A 16 -9.21 -17.96 4.43
C VAL A 16 -8.39 -17.37 5.59
N MET A 17 -8.84 -16.26 6.17
CA MET A 17 -8.04 -15.38 7.07
C MET A 17 -8.19 -15.64 8.57
N ALA A 18 -8.99 -16.61 9.01
CA ALA A 18 -9.23 -16.85 10.44
C ALA A 18 -8.16 -17.69 11.17
N GLY A 19 -7.11 -18.17 10.49
CA GLY A 19 -6.19 -19.16 11.06
C GLY A 19 -4.71 -19.07 10.68
N LEU A 20 -4.28 -18.02 9.98
CA LEU A 20 -2.90 -17.94 9.49
C LEU A 20 -2.02 -17.18 10.52
N SER A 21 -0.98 -17.85 11.03
CA SER A 21 0.10 -17.23 11.80
C SER A 21 0.65 -16.02 11.04
N SER A 22 1.06 -14.94 11.74
CA SER A 22 1.61 -13.72 11.14
C SER A 22 2.70 -14.01 10.08
N ASP A 23 3.46 -15.10 10.25
CA ASP A 23 4.52 -15.53 9.32
C ASP A 23 3.97 -16.03 7.96
N LEU A 24 2.73 -16.52 7.91
CA LEU A 24 2.09 -17.07 6.71
C LEU A 24 1.39 -15.98 5.87
N TYR A 25 0.91 -14.90 6.51
CA TYR A 25 0.45 -13.69 5.81
C TYR A 25 1.61 -13.02 5.03
N ILE A 26 2.83 -13.03 5.62
CA ILE A 26 4.05 -12.58 4.95
C ILE A 26 4.44 -13.47 3.75
N ARG A 27 4.05 -14.75 3.76
CA ARG A 27 4.39 -15.72 2.71
C ARG A 27 3.45 -15.68 1.49
N THR A 28 2.18 -15.33 1.69
CA THR A 28 1.21 -15.20 0.57
C THR A 28 1.46 -13.95 -0.28
N LEU A 29 2.07 -12.90 0.29
CA LEU A 29 2.46 -11.69 -0.44
C LEU A 29 3.84 -11.78 -1.13
N ASP A 30 4.53 -12.92 -1.03
CA ASP A 30 5.90 -13.14 -1.55
C ASP A 30 5.99 -13.17 -3.09
N GLY A 31 4.83 -13.10 -3.79
CA GLY A 31 4.75 -12.90 -5.24
C GLY A 31 4.77 -11.43 -5.70
N TYR A 32 4.69 -10.47 -4.76
CA TYR A 32 4.88 -9.05 -5.04
C TYR A 32 6.36 -8.75 -4.74
N GLU A 33 7.14 -8.41 -5.77
CA GLU A 33 8.58 -8.16 -5.63
C GLU A 33 8.85 -7.28 -4.42
N ARG A 34 9.56 -7.87 -3.45
CA ARG A 34 9.93 -7.21 -2.21
C ARG A 34 10.89 -6.08 -2.55
N THR A 35 10.38 -4.86 -2.70
CA THR A 35 11.21 -3.69 -2.39
C THR A 35 11.69 -3.93 -0.95
N SER A 36 12.98 -4.18 -0.79
CA SER A 36 13.63 -4.50 0.49
C SER A 36 13.21 -3.48 1.57
N MET A 37 12.16 -3.76 2.34
CA MET A 37 11.73 -2.91 3.44
C MET A 37 12.70 -3.06 4.59
N ALA A 38 13.22 -1.94 5.09
CA ALA A 38 14.01 -1.94 6.31
C ALA A 38 13.17 -2.52 7.47
N HIS A 39 13.79 -3.30 8.34
CA HIS A 39 13.11 -3.91 9.47
C HIS A 39 13.95 -3.80 10.75
N VAL A 40 13.26 -3.64 11.88
CA VAL A 40 13.87 -3.47 13.19
C VAL A 40 13.07 -4.22 14.26
N ARG A 41 13.73 -4.66 15.34
CA ARG A 41 13.05 -5.22 16.52
C ARG A 41 12.47 -4.09 17.38
N LEU A 42 11.32 -4.30 18.01
CA LEU A 42 10.67 -3.30 18.89
C LEU A 42 11.60 -2.77 19.98
N THR A 43 12.46 -3.64 20.54
CA THR A 43 13.41 -3.25 21.58
C THR A 43 14.43 -2.22 21.08
N GLU A 44 14.96 -2.42 19.87
CA GLU A 44 15.92 -1.52 19.22
C GLU A 44 15.24 -0.24 18.75
N PHE A 45 14.04 -0.36 18.17
CA PHE A 45 13.23 0.78 17.78
C PHE A 45 12.95 1.72 18.96
N ARG A 46 12.56 1.16 20.11
CA ARG A 46 12.29 1.94 21.32
C ARG A 46 13.54 2.66 21.85
N GLN A 47 14.72 2.07 21.70
CA GLN A 47 15.98 2.69 22.13
C GLN A 47 16.40 3.85 21.22
N ASN A 48 16.01 3.85 19.94
CA ASN A 48 16.47 4.79 18.93
C ASN A 48 15.32 5.47 18.17
N ILE A 49 14.20 5.74 18.84
CA ILE A 49 12.95 6.13 18.18
C ILE A 49 13.08 7.40 17.33
N ALA A 50 13.80 8.41 17.83
CA ALA A 50 14.03 9.67 17.11
C ALA A 50 14.79 9.43 15.80
N THR A 51 15.86 8.64 15.84
CA THR A 51 16.67 8.29 14.66
C THR A 51 15.82 7.60 13.59
N TYR A 52 14.95 6.67 13.96
CA TYR A 52 14.09 5.99 13.00
C TYR A 52 12.99 6.90 12.45
N PHE A 53 12.48 7.86 13.24
CA PHE A 53 11.57 8.87 12.73
C PHE A 53 12.25 9.75 11.67
N ASP A 54 13.43 10.26 11.97
CA ASP A 54 14.21 11.07 11.01
C ASP A 54 14.54 10.28 9.74
N GLN A 55 14.88 8.99 9.89
CA GLN A 55 15.12 8.10 8.76
C GLN A 55 13.86 7.94 7.88
N VAL A 56 12.71 7.60 8.46
CA VAL A 56 11.46 7.41 7.69
C VAL A 56 11.01 8.71 7.03
N LEU A 57 11.11 9.84 7.72
CA LEU A 57 10.74 11.15 7.18
C LEU A 57 11.65 11.58 6.03
N SER A 58 12.96 11.32 6.13
CA SER A 58 13.93 11.70 5.10
C SER A 58 13.93 10.77 3.90
N SER A 59 13.79 9.45 4.11
CA SER A 59 13.80 8.48 3.02
C SER A 59 12.44 8.29 2.37
N ARG A 60 11.35 8.74 3.02
CA ARG A 60 9.96 8.46 2.65
C ARG A 60 9.67 6.97 2.45
N ALA A 61 10.49 6.10 3.06
CA ALA A 61 10.38 4.66 2.93
C ALA A 61 9.78 4.07 4.22
N PRO A 62 8.90 3.06 4.11
CA PRO A 62 8.30 2.43 5.27
C PRO A 62 9.33 1.61 6.07
N LEU A 63 9.15 1.56 7.39
CA LEU A 63 9.95 0.75 8.32
C LEU A 63 9.08 -0.30 8.99
N LEU A 64 9.49 -1.58 8.94
CA LEU A 64 8.80 -2.67 9.63
C LEU A 64 9.35 -2.85 11.06
N VAL A 65 8.50 -2.66 12.06
CA VAL A 65 8.83 -2.87 13.48
C VAL A 65 8.22 -4.18 13.95
N THR A 66 9.07 -5.12 14.39
CA THR A 66 8.63 -6.47 14.79
C THR A 66 8.73 -6.69 16.30
N ARG A 67 7.76 -7.41 16.88
CA ARG A 67 7.78 -7.85 18.28
C ARG A 67 7.71 -9.38 18.33
N GLN A 68 8.57 -9.99 19.14
CA GLN A 68 8.60 -11.45 19.25
C GLN A 68 7.26 -11.98 19.75
N GLY A 69 6.70 -12.97 19.04
CA GLY A 69 5.42 -13.61 19.40
C GLY A 69 4.21 -12.70 19.23
N SER A 70 4.29 -11.65 18.42
CA SER A 70 3.18 -10.72 18.16
C SER A 70 3.23 -10.21 16.73
N GLU A 71 2.15 -9.58 16.29
CA GLU A 71 2.07 -8.96 14.97
C GLU A 71 3.06 -7.79 14.83
N ALA A 72 3.56 -7.58 13.61
CA ALA A 72 4.45 -6.49 13.26
C ALA A 72 3.66 -5.21 12.96
N MET A 73 4.33 -4.06 13.09
CA MET A 73 3.78 -2.76 12.74
C MET A 73 4.61 -2.11 11.64
N VAL A 74 3.97 -1.30 10.79
CA VAL A 74 4.68 -0.50 9.78
C VAL A 74 4.64 0.96 10.21
N LEU A 75 5.80 1.59 10.26
CA LEU A 75 5.93 3.03 10.42
C LEU A 75 6.07 3.68 9.03
N VAL A 76 5.21 4.64 8.75
CA VAL A 76 5.20 5.47 7.54
C VAL A 76 5.11 6.93 7.92
N ALA A 77 5.70 7.80 7.11
CA ALA A 77 5.47 9.24 7.23
C ALA A 77 3.99 9.53 6.91
N GLU A 78 3.39 10.49 7.61
CA GLU A 78 1.96 10.78 7.46
C GLU A 78 1.60 11.21 6.02
N GLY A 79 2.36 12.12 5.39
CA GLY A 79 2.12 12.46 3.98
C GLY A 79 2.27 11.29 2.98
N GLU A 80 3.06 10.25 3.29
CA GLU A 80 3.09 9.04 2.46
C GLU A 80 1.82 8.21 2.65
N TYR A 81 1.36 8.10 3.90
CA TYR A 81 0.09 7.45 4.21
C TYR A 81 -1.09 8.16 3.52
N GLU A 82 -1.15 9.49 3.57
CA GLU A 82 -2.17 10.27 2.87
C GLU A 82 -2.13 10.06 1.36
N SER A 83 -0.93 10.13 0.76
CA SER A 83 -0.73 9.89 -0.68
C SER A 83 -1.18 8.48 -1.10
N MET A 84 -0.92 7.48 -0.26
CA MET A 84 -1.42 6.11 -0.47
C MET A 84 -2.95 6.06 -0.38
N GLN A 85 -3.56 6.68 0.63
CA GLN A 85 -5.02 6.71 0.78
C GLN A 85 -5.69 7.41 -0.40
N GLU A 86 -5.13 8.51 -0.88
CA GLU A 86 -5.63 9.22 -2.05
C GLU A 86 -5.53 8.36 -3.32
N THR A 87 -4.38 7.71 -3.53
CA THR A 87 -4.21 6.79 -4.66
C THR A 87 -5.23 5.65 -4.60
N LEU A 88 -5.43 5.04 -3.44
CA LEU A 88 -6.43 3.99 -3.24
C LEU A 88 -7.85 4.52 -3.48
N HIS A 89 -8.17 5.73 -3.02
CA HIS A 89 -9.45 6.37 -3.25
C HIS A 89 -9.71 6.60 -4.75
N LEU A 90 -8.73 7.15 -5.47
CA LEU A 90 -8.79 7.36 -6.92
C LEU A 90 -8.97 6.04 -7.68
N LEU A 91 -8.34 4.97 -7.21
CA LEU A 91 -8.43 3.65 -7.84
C LEU A 91 -9.60 2.78 -7.34
N SER A 92 -10.39 3.26 -6.37
CA SER A 92 -11.41 2.46 -5.67
C SER A 92 -12.55 1.96 -6.54
N THR A 93 -12.81 2.61 -7.68
CA THR A 93 -13.85 2.15 -8.63
C THR A 93 -13.26 1.83 -10.01
N PRO A 94 -13.74 0.76 -10.67
CA PRO A 94 -13.31 0.42 -12.04
C PRO A 94 -13.55 1.56 -13.03
N ALA A 95 -14.66 2.29 -12.87
CA ALA A 95 -15.00 3.43 -13.72
C ALA A 95 -14.02 4.61 -13.53
N ASN A 96 -13.66 4.97 -12.29
CA ASN A 96 -12.74 6.07 -12.04
C ASN A 96 -11.31 5.72 -12.44
N SER A 97 -10.85 4.51 -12.11
CA SER A 97 -9.52 4.04 -12.52
C SER A 97 -9.35 3.94 -14.04
N ALA A 98 -10.40 3.53 -14.77
CA ALA A 98 -10.39 3.53 -16.24
C ALA A 98 -10.25 4.94 -16.81
N ARG A 99 -11.04 5.90 -16.30
CA ARG A 99 -10.96 7.31 -16.71
C ARG A 99 -9.57 7.90 -16.43
N LEU A 100 -9.00 7.66 -15.25
CA LEU A 100 -7.66 8.14 -14.92
C LEU A 100 -6.59 7.57 -15.86
N ARG A 101 -6.67 6.28 -16.20
CA ARG A 101 -5.75 5.64 -17.15
C ARG A 101 -5.90 6.21 -18.56
N GLU A 102 -7.13 6.45 -19.00
CA GLU A 102 -7.41 7.10 -20.29
C GLU A 102 -6.84 8.51 -20.34
N SER A 103 -7.08 9.34 -19.32
CA SER A 103 -6.54 10.70 -19.22
C SER A 103 -5.02 10.73 -19.19
N LEU A 104 -4.37 9.76 -18.51
CA LEU A 104 -2.92 9.60 -18.57
C LEU A 104 -2.42 9.23 -19.99
N GLY A 105 -3.20 8.45 -20.75
CA GLY A 105 -2.91 8.14 -22.15
C GLY A 105 -2.99 9.40 -23.03
N GLN A 106 -4.09 10.12 -22.95
CA GLN A 106 -4.30 11.40 -23.67
C GLN A 106 -3.18 12.41 -23.36
N LEU A 107 -2.79 12.54 -22.08
CA LEU A 107 -1.70 13.41 -21.66
C LEU A 107 -0.36 13.03 -22.31
N ARG A 108 -0.04 11.73 -22.37
CA ARG A 108 1.20 11.22 -23.02
C ARG A 108 1.20 11.43 -24.53
N GLU A 109 0.03 11.42 -25.16
CA GLU A 109 -0.15 11.70 -26.58
C GLU A 109 -0.25 13.20 -26.90
N GLY A 110 -0.17 14.06 -25.87
CA GLY A 110 -0.27 15.52 -26.03
C GLY A 110 -1.69 16.03 -26.29
N GLN A 111 -2.71 15.19 -26.08
CA GLN A 111 -4.13 15.55 -26.23
C GLN A 111 -4.63 16.27 -24.97
N VAL A 112 -4.08 17.46 -24.72
CA VAL A 112 -4.45 18.30 -23.57
C VAL A 112 -5.23 19.54 -24.03
N VAL A 113 -6.26 19.90 -23.27
CA VAL A 113 -6.96 21.18 -23.41
C VAL A 113 -6.44 22.09 -22.32
N GLU A 114 -5.79 23.18 -22.70
CA GLU A 114 -5.40 24.24 -21.77
C GLU A 114 -6.64 25.04 -21.40
N SER A 115 -6.97 25.07 -20.12
CA SER A 115 -8.05 25.88 -19.58
C SER A 115 -7.45 26.91 -18.64
N ASP A 116 -7.74 28.19 -18.87
CA ASP A 116 -7.42 29.25 -17.93
C ASP A 116 -8.31 29.07 -16.69
N PRO A 117 -7.75 28.83 -15.49
CA PRO A 117 -8.54 28.62 -14.28
C PRO A 117 -9.16 29.91 -13.73
N THR A 118 -8.90 31.07 -14.34
CA THR A 118 -9.42 32.38 -13.92
C THR A 118 -10.52 32.97 -14.80
N LEU A 119 -10.97 32.24 -15.83
CA LEU A 119 -12.13 32.61 -16.68
C LEU A 119 -13.39 31.81 -16.35
#